data_AF-A0A1Z3M0A5-F1
#
_entry.id   AF-A0A1Z3M0A5-F1
#
_cell.length_a   1.000
_cell.length_b   1.000
_cell.length_c   1.000
_cell.angle_alpha   90.00
_cell.angle_beta   90.00
_cell.angle_gamma   90.00
#
_symmetry.space_group_name_H-M   'P 1'
#
loop_
_entity.id
_entity.type
_entity.pdbx_description
1 polymer ?
#
loop_
_entity_poly.entity_id
_entity_poly.type
_entity_poly.pdbx_seq_one_letter_code
_entity_poly.pdbx_strand_id
1 'polypeptide(L)'
;MKPDRAAESVASAISMWDQNLHDKDSDMKKTAALIALTALLAACGSQADSKAPATVEAASEAATPQTEPVSAAEEAAARTGEPSEAVFPVGYRGNWDYSDDGCAKDESGTRFVITANEIKGYEDTSKLVALETLEGEGDAIRVVLENQSSDGDQTLVQTLRLSPVAGVSLRVEQDGKTVRANRCDPV
;
A
#
# COMPACT_ATOMS: atom_id res chain seq x y z
N MET A 1 13.74 19.12 33.72
CA MET A 1 12.64 18.44 33.00
C MET A 1 12.50 19.09 31.63
N LYS A 2 12.91 18.39 30.57
CA LYS A 2 12.52 18.69 29.19
C LYS A 2 11.29 17.82 28.87
N PRO A 3 10.33 18.27 28.06
CA PRO A 3 9.30 17.37 27.58
C PRO A 3 9.92 16.43 26.54
N ASP A 4 9.89 15.14 26.85
CA ASP A 4 10.13 14.05 25.91
C ASP A 4 9.06 14.12 24.81
N ARG A 5 9.50 14.28 23.57
CA ARG A 5 8.63 14.22 22.39
C ARG A 5 8.49 12.75 22.03
N ALA A 6 7.27 12.24 22.16
CA ALA A 6 6.90 10.83 22.08
C ALA A 6 7.31 10.18 20.75
N ALA A 7 7.63 8.88 20.83
CA ALA A 7 7.73 7.95 19.71
C ALA A 7 6.32 7.66 19.19
N GLU A 8 6.17 7.46 17.88
CA GLU A 8 4.86 7.44 17.24
C GLU A 8 4.76 6.26 16.26
N SER A 9 3.82 5.33 16.54
CA SER A 9 3.24 4.34 15.61
C SER A 9 2.84 4.97 14.26
N VAL A 10 2.59 4.18 13.21
CA VAL A 10 2.04 4.66 11.91
C VAL A 10 0.75 5.45 12.12
N ALA A 11 -0.12 4.99 13.03
CA ALA A 11 -1.34 5.71 13.39
C ALA A 11 -1.03 7.05 14.09
N SER A 12 0.00 7.08 14.94
CA SER A 12 0.46 8.29 15.63
C SER A 12 1.16 9.26 14.68
N ALA A 13 1.99 8.79 13.75
CA ALA A 13 2.58 9.61 12.70
C ALA A 13 1.47 10.26 11.86
N ILE A 14 0.49 9.47 11.41
CA ILE A 14 -0.73 9.93 10.71
C ILE A 14 -1.51 10.96 11.55
N SER A 15 -1.57 10.81 12.88
CA SER A 15 -2.21 11.76 13.81
C SER A 15 -1.41 13.07 13.97
N MET A 16 -0.08 13.01 14.09
CA MET A 16 0.78 14.19 14.23
C MET A 16 0.73 15.09 12.99
N TRP A 17 0.68 14.51 11.78
CA TRP A 17 0.51 15.28 10.55
C TRP A 17 -0.81 16.08 10.51
N ASP A 18 -1.89 15.55 11.10
CA ASP A 18 -3.22 16.19 11.13
C ASP A 18 -3.26 17.42 12.04
N GLN A 19 -2.55 17.37 13.16
CA GLN A 19 -2.41 18.50 14.07
C GLN A 19 -1.59 19.63 13.43
N ASN A 20 -0.52 19.29 12.71
CA ASN A 20 0.35 20.27 12.05
C ASN A 20 -0.34 20.96 10.85
N LEU A 21 -1.30 20.29 10.19
CA LEU A 21 -2.15 20.89 9.16
C LEU A 21 -3.16 21.90 9.74
N HIS A 22 -3.76 21.61 10.89
CA HIS A 22 -4.70 22.53 11.56
C HIS A 22 -4.04 23.83 12.04
N ASP A 23 -2.79 23.79 12.49
CA ASP A 23 -2.01 24.99 12.80
C ASP A 23 -1.75 25.83 11.54
N LYS A 24 -1.44 25.16 10.42
CA LYS A 24 -1.19 25.84 9.14
C LYS A 24 -2.44 26.49 8.54
N ASP A 25 -3.62 25.89 8.73
CA ASP A 25 -4.91 26.46 8.31
C ASP A 25 -5.39 27.61 9.21
N SER A 26 -4.96 27.67 10.48
CA SER A 26 -5.25 28.80 11.36
C SER A 26 -4.47 30.06 10.98
N ASP A 27 -3.24 29.92 10.49
CA ASP A 27 -2.42 31.05 10.05
C ASP A 27 -2.75 31.55 8.63
N MET A 28 -3.34 30.72 7.77
CA MET A 28 -3.61 31.07 6.37
C MET A 28 -5.01 31.67 6.13
N LYS A 29 -5.64 32.27 7.15
CA LYS A 29 -6.93 32.99 7.02
C LYS A 29 -6.81 34.49 6.71
N LYS A 30 -5.62 35.01 6.39
CA LYS A 30 -5.40 36.45 6.16
C LYS A 30 -4.64 36.80 4.87
N THR A 31 -4.98 36.23 3.71
CA THR A 31 -4.78 36.96 2.43
C THR A 31 -5.47 36.23 1.27
N ALA A 32 -6.66 36.67 0.91
CA ALA A 32 -7.27 36.36 -0.38
C ALA A 32 -7.58 37.67 -1.10
N ALA A 33 -6.77 38.01 -2.10
CA ALA A 33 -7.03 39.10 -3.04
C ALA A 33 -6.48 38.74 -4.44
N LEU A 34 -7.40 38.30 -5.30
CA LEU A 34 -7.59 38.64 -6.73
C LEU A 34 -6.38 39.00 -7.59
N ILE A 35 -6.13 38.22 -8.68
CA ILE A 35 -5.90 38.65 -10.09
C ILE A 35 -6.22 37.42 -10.99
N ALA A 36 -7.40 37.31 -11.64
CA ALA A 36 -7.81 37.85 -12.95
C ALA A 36 -7.09 37.28 -14.21
N LEU A 37 -7.89 36.55 -15.01
CA LEU A 37 -7.88 36.33 -16.46
C LEU A 37 -6.58 36.10 -17.26
N THR A 38 -6.55 34.98 -17.99
CA THR A 38 -6.35 34.98 -19.45
C THR A 38 -7.09 33.82 -20.10
N ALA A 39 -8.04 34.15 -20.98
CA ALA A 39 -8.63 33.25 -21.95
C ALA A 39 -7.77 33.22 -23.23
N LEU A 40 -7.83 32.11 -23.99
CA LEU A 40 -8.04 32.02 -25.45
C LEU A 40 -7.28 30.87 -26.14
N LEU A 41 -8.09 30.00 -26.76
CA LEU A 41 -8.03 29.49 -28.15
C LEU A 41 -7.28 28.20 -28.55
N ALA A 42 -8.07 27.41 -29.31
CA ALA A 42 -7.74 26.54 -30.46
C ALA A 42 -7.07 25.18 -30.14
N ALA A 43 -7.42 24.02 -30.71
CA ALA A 43 -8.23 23.62 -31.88
C ALA A 43 -8.78 22.19 -31.62
N CYS A 44 -10.00 21.79 -31.97
CA CYS A 44 -10.48 21.28 -33.28
C CYS A 44 -9.53 20.30 -34.03
N GLY A 45 -10.01 19.08 -34.24
CA GLY A 45 -9.47 18.09 -35.20
C GLY A 45 -9.79 16.65 -34.74
N SER A 46 -11.00 16.11 -34.94
CA SER A 46 -11.52 15.43 -36.15
C SER A 46 -11.22 13.91 -36.23
N GLN A 47 -12.19 13.13 -35.73
CA GLN A 47 -12.87 11.98 -36.35
C GLN A 47 -12.23 11.25 -37.55
N ALA A 48 -12.10 9.92 -37.45
CA ALA A 48 -12.65 8.87 -38.35
C ALA A 48 -12.10 7.49 -37.90
N ASP A 49 -12.90 6.58 -37.34
CA ASP A 49 -13.69 5.54 -38.03
C ASP A 49 -12.85 4.59 -38.92
N SER A 50 -12.77 3.31 -38.54
CA SER A 50 -12.62 2.17 -39.46
C SER A 50 -12.81 0.81 -38.74
N LYS A 51 -14.07 0.37 -38.71
CA LYS A 51 -14.57 -0.91 -39.26
C LYS A 51 -13.77 -2.22 -38.99
N ALA A 52 -14.39 -3.09 -38.18
CA ALA A 52 -14.23 -4.56 -38.15
C ALA A 52 -14.56 -5.20 -39.52
N PRO A 53 -14.15 -6.44 -39.88
CA PRO A 53 -14.47 -7.71 -39.21
C PRO A 53 -13.23 -8.67 -39.23
N ALA A 54 -13.19 -9.94 -38.81
CA ALA A 54 -14.17 -11.00 -38.85
C ALA A 54 -13.78 -12.12 -37.88
N THR A 55 -14.84 -12.73 -37.35
CA THR A 55 -15.00 -14.12 -36.96
C THR A 55 -13.98 -15.10 -37.55
N VAL A 56 -13.34 -15.87 -36.68
CA VAL A 56 -13.06 -17.28 -36.94
C VAL A 56 -13.53 -18.06 -35.72
N GLU A 57 -14.76 -18.52 -35.81
CA GLU A 57 -15.26 -19.66 -35.08
C GLU A 57 -14.59 -20.90 -35.70
N ALA A 58 -13.80 -21.61 -34.90
CA ALA A 58 -13.40 -22.96 -35.20
C ALA A 58 -13.51 -23.76 -33.89
N ALA A 59 -14.71 -24.32 -33.71
CA ALA A 59 -14.91 -25.48 -32.87
C ALA A 59 -13.93 -26.58 -33.29
N SER A 60 -13.21 -27.15 -32.33
CA SER A 60 -12.62 -28.47 -32.49
C SER A 60 -12.71 -29.20 -31.16
N GLU A 61 -13.71 -30.07 -31.12
CA GLU A 61 -13.81 -31.31 -30.35
C GLU A 61 -13.33 -31.35 -28.91
N ALA A 62 -14.33 -31.52 -28.05
CA ALA A 62 -14.25 -32.09 -26.73
C ALA A 62 -13.43 -33.40 -26.72
N ALA A 63 -12.25 -33.34 -26.12
CA ALA A 63 -11.71 -34.47 -25.38
C ALA A 63 -12.09 -34.23 -23.91
N THR A 64 -13.24 -34.78 -23.49
CA THR A 64 -13.55 -34.89 -22.07
C THR A 64 -12.45 -35.72 -21.40
N PRO A 65 -11.64 -35.17 -20.48
CA PRO A 65 -10.94 -36.03 -19.55
C PRO A 65 -12.02 -36.75 -18.75
N GLN A 66 -11.98 -38.08 -18.73
CA GLN A 66 -12.75 -38.83 -17.76
C GLN A 66 -12.18 -38.49 -16.38
N THR A 67 -12.78 -37.50 -15.74
CA THR A 67 -12.54 -37.21 -14.32
C THR A 67 -13.13 -38.39 -13.56
N GLU A 68 -12.27 -39.30 -13.10
CA GLU A 68 -12.65 -40.23 -12.04
C GLU A 68 -13.32 -39.42 -10.92
N PRO A 69 -14.42 -39.90 -10.32
CA PRO A 69 -15.12 -39.13 -9.30
C PRO A 69 -14.15 -38.85 -8.16
N VAL A 70 -13.73 -37.59 -8.04
CA VAL A 70 -12.96 -37.08 -6.91
C VAL A 70 -13.74 -37.49 -5.67
N SER A 71 -13.12 -38.31 -4.82
CA SER A 71 -13.83 -38.84 -3.66
C SER A 71 -14.32 -37.68 -2.81
N ALA A 72 -15.49 -37.81 -2.16
CA ALA A 72 -15.99 -36.77 -1.25
C ALA A 72 -14.96 -36.40 -0.15
N ALA A 73 -14.01 -37.32 0.14
CA ALA A 73 -12.86 -37.10 0.99
C ALA A 73 -11.79 -36.17 0.38
N GLU A 74 -11.49 -36.28 -0.92
CA GLU A 74 -10.59 -35.36 -1.63
C GLU A 74 -11.24 -33.97 -1.81
N GLU A 75 -12.55 -33.92 -2.06
CA GLU A 75 -13.29 -32.66 -2.15
C GLU A 75 -13.46 -31.99 -0.78
N ALA A 76 -13.47 -32.76 0.31
CA ALA A 76 -13.38 -32.24 1.67
C ALA A 76 -11.95 -31.76 2.00
N ALA A 77 -10.92 -32.49 1.58
CA ALA A 77 -9.52 -32.09 1.77
C ALA A 77 -9.16 -30.80 1.02
N ALA A 78 -9.68 -30.62 -0.21
CA ALA A 78 -9.50 -29.38 -0.97
C ALA A 78 -10.24 -28.18 -0.34
N ARG A 79 -11.38 -28.40 0.33
CA ARG A 79 -12.09 -27.35 1.10
C ARG A 79 -11.45 -27.05 2.45
N THR A 80 -10.58 -27.94 2.94
CA THR A 80 -9.84 -27.78 4.20
C THR A 80 -8.42 -27.31 3.93
N GLY A 81 -8.17 -26.65 2.80
CA GLY A 81 -6.92 -25.94 2.59
C GLY A 81 -6.78 -24.92 3.71
N GLU A 82 -5.86 -25.16 4.64
CA GLU A 82 -5.37 -24.12 5.54
C GLU A 82 -5.11 -22.88 4.68
N PRO A 83 -5.61 -21.69 5.07
CA PRO A 83 -5.28 -20.49 4.33
C PRO A 83 -3.76 -20.41 4.30
N SER A 84 -3.17 -20.49 3.11
CA SER A 84 -1.75 -20.20 2.97
C SER A 84 -1.55 -18.81 3.58
N GLU A 85 -0.78 -18.71 4.65
CA GLU A 85 -0.51 -17.42 5.30
C GLU A 85 -0.09 -16.43 4.21
N ALA A 86 -0.73 -15.26 4.16
CA ALA A 86 -0.39 -14.25 3.19
C ALA A 86 1.07 -13.83 3.40
N VAL A 87 1.80 -13.64 2.29
CA VAL A 87 3.24 -13.35 2.32
C VAL A 87 3.54 -12.06 1.57
N PHE A 88 4.23 -11.12 2.20
CA PHE A 88 4.74 -9.91 1.56
C PHE A 88 5.68 -10.25 0.41
N PRO A 89 5.55 -9.62 -0.78
CA PRO A 89 6.52 -9.78 -1.86
C PRO A 89 7.91 -9.32 -1.42
N VAL A 90 8.95 -9.97 -1.94
CA VAL A 90 10.35 -9.78 -1.52
C VAL A 90 10.79 -8.31 -1.60
N GLY A 91 10.30 -7.56 -2.60
CA GLY A 91 10.62 -6.14 -2.77
C GLY A 91 10.22 -5.24 -1.60
N TYR A 92 9.13 -5.59 -0.89
CA TYR A 92 8.64 -4.84 0.27
C TYR A 92 9.38 -5.20 1.56
N ARG A 93 10.03 -6.36 1.60
CA ARG A 93 10.72 -6.83 2.81
C ARG A 93 12.02 -6.06 3.04
N GLY A 94 12.37 -5.90 4.30
CA GLY A 94 13.60 -5.20 4.71
C GLY A 94 13.36 -4.19 5.83
N ASN A 95 14.42 -3.43 6.12
CA ASN A 95 14.42 -2.35 7.07
C ASN A 95 14.01 -1.04 6.39
N TRP A 96 13.05 -0.36 7.01
CA TRP A 96 12.48 0.90 6.54
C TRP A 96 12.42 1.90 7.68
N ASP A 97 12.40 3.19 7.36
CA ASP A 97 12.27 4.25 8.35
C ASP A 97 11.42 5.39 7.82
N TYR A 98 10.48 5.89 8.64
CA TYR A 98 9.66 7.05 8.27
C TYR A 98 10.42 8.37 8.37
N SER A 99 11.54 8.43 9.10
CA SER A 99 12.40 9.61 9.15
C SER A 99 13.34 9.65 7.95
N ASP A 100 13.47 10.81 7.30
CA ASP A 100 14.37 11.01 6.16
C ASP A 100 15.85 10.75 6.50
N ASP A 101 16.25 11.05 7.74
CA ASP A 101 17.60 10.79 8.25
C ASP A 101 17.68 9.53 9.14
N GLY A 102 16.56 8.80 9.29
CA GLY A 102 16.44 7.71 10.24
C GLY A 102 17.40 6.57 9.94
N CYS A 103 17.59 6.23 8.66
CA CYS A 103 18.51 5.17 8.24
C CYS A 103 20.00 5.49 8.52
N ALA A 104 20.37 6.76 8.72
CA ALA A 104 21.75 7.15 9.02
C ALA A 104 22.07 7.12 10.53
N LYS A 105 21.06 6.92 11.38
CA LYS A 105 21.19 6.87 12.84
C LYS A 105 21.30 5.44 13.33
N ASP A 106 22.06 5.23 14.40
CA ASP A 106 22.13 3.93 15.09
C ASP A 106 20.75 3.53 15.62
N GLU A 107 20.04 4.49 16.22
CA GLU A 107 18.69 4.31 16.75
C GLU A 107 17.72 5.32 16.12
N SER A 108 16.53 4.82 15.77
CA SER A 108 15.42 5.62 15.25
C SER A 108 14.11 5.06 15.77
N GLY A 109 13.31 5.89 16.43
CA GLY A 109 12.00 5.52 16.97
C GLY A 109 10.95 5.25 15.90
N THR A 110 11.25 5.54 14.63
CA THR A 110 10.37 5.36 13.48
C THR A 110 10.82 4.27 12.52
N ARG A 111 11.85 3.49 12.91
CA ARG A 111 12.32 2.34 12.14
C ARG A 111 11.39 1.15 12.31
N PHE A 112 11.16 0.45 11.21
CA PHE A 112 10.37 -0.78 11.20
C PHE A 112 10.94 -1.79 10.21
N VAL A 113 10.56 -3.06 10.38
CA VAL A 113 10.99 -4.17 9.54
C VAL A 113 9.78 -4.85 8.94
N ILE A 114 9.77 -4.99 7.61
CA ILE A 114 8.79 -5.84 6.92
C ILE A 114 9.45 -7.21 6.70
N THR A 115 8.90 -8.24 7.35
CA THR A 115 9.30 -9.65 7.18
C THR A 115 8.42 -10.33 6.12
N ALA A 116 8.39 -11.66 6.09
CA ALA A 116 7.49 -12.38 5.19
C ALA A 116 6.01 -12.17 5.54
N ASN A 117 5.66 -12.08 6.82
CA ASN A 117 4.28 -12.08 7.30
C ASN A 117 4.00 -11.03 8.37
N GLU A 118 4.99 -10.21 8.74
CA GLU A 118 4.84 -9.23 9.82
C GLU A 118 5.47 -7.89 9.42
N ILE A 119 4.91 -6.80 9.95
CA ILE A 119 5.56 -5.50 10.04
C ILE A 119 5.84 -5.24 11.51
N LYS A 120 7.12 -5.07 11.87
CA LYS A 120 7.58 -4.85 13.25
C LYS A 120 8.07 -3.44 13.41
N GLY A 121 7.31 -2.61 14.12
CA GLY A 121 7.75 -1.30 14.60
C GLY A 121 8.40 -1.42 15.98
N TYR A 122 8.71 -0.28 16.58
CA TYR A 122 9.23 -0.21 17.95
C TYR A 122 8.14 -0.53 18.99
N GLU A 123 6.91 -0.05 18.78
CA GLU A 123 5.80 -0.15 19.75
C GLU A 123 4.69 -1.10 19.30
N ASP A 124 4.68 -1.46 18.03
CA ASP A 124 3.61 -2.24 17.42
C ASP A 124 4.14 -3.38 16.53
N THR A 125 3.35 -4.43 16.42
CA THR A 125 3.57 -5.50 15.45
C THR A 125 2.28 -5.79 14.72
N SER A 126 2.35 -5.73 13.40
CA SER A 126 1.24 -6.00 12.49
C SER A 126 1.47 -7.33 11.78
N LYS A 127 0.52 -8.27 11.90
CA LYS A 127 0.53 -9.54 11.17
C LYS A 127 -0.25 -9.41 9.87
N LEU A 128 0.30 -9.93 8.78
CA LEU A 128 -0.34 -9.94 7.47
C LEU A 128 -1.43 -11.00 7.42
N VAL A 129 -2.67 -10.57 7.23
CA VAL A 129 -3.85 -11.44 7.11
C VAL A 129 -4.20 -11.69 5.66
N ALA A 130 -4.17 -10.63 4.83
CA ALA A 130 -4.51 -10.72 3.42
C ALA A 130 -3.71 -9.71 2.59
N LEU A 131 -3.50 -10.04 1.32
CA LEU A 131 -2.81 -9.20 0.36
C LEU A 131 -3.51 -9.29 -1.00
N GLU A 132 -3.68 -8.15 -1.65
CA GLU A 132 -4.13 -8.00 -3.03
C GLU A 132 -3.12 -7.16 -3.81
N THR A 133 -2.74 -7.62 -5.00
CA THR A 133 -1.96 -6.78 -5.94
C THR A 133 -2.93 -5.88 -6.69
N LEU A 134 -2.63 -4.58 -6.77
CA LEU A 134 -3.48 -3.61 -7.47
C LEU A 134 -3.08 -3.52 -8.94
N GLU A 135 -3.85 -4.16 -9.81
CA GLU A 135 -3.58 -4.19 -11.24
C GLU A 135 -3.60 -2.79 -11.87
N GLY A 136 -2.65 -2.50 -12.75
CA GLY A 136 -2.53 -1.20 -13.41
C GLY A 136 -1.94 -0.09 -12.52
N GLU A 137 -1.61 -0.38 -11.27
CA GLU A 137 -1.08 0.57 -10.29
C GLU A 137 0.43 0.41 -10.03
N GLY A 138 1.14 -0.28 -10.91
CA GLY A 138 2.57 -0.58 -10.74
C GLY A 138 2.81 -1.55 -9.59
N ASP A 139 3.91 -1.39 -8.85
CA ASP A 139 4.23 -2.17 -7.65
C ASP A 139 3.43 -1.66 -6.45
N ALA A 140 2.09 -1.79 -6.51
CA ALA A 140 1.16 -1.43 -5.45
C ALA A 140 0.41 -2.66 -4.95
N ILE A 141 0.34 -2.81 -3.63
CA ILE A 141 -0.41 -3.87 -2.96
C ILE A 141 -1.36 -3.25 -1.93
N ARG A 142 -2.54 -3.82 -1.76
CA ARG A 142 -3.44 -3.56 -0.64
C ARG A 142 -3.30 -4.69 0.37
N VAL A 143 -3.05 -4.36 1.62
CA VAL A 143 -2.84 -5.33 2.70
C VAL A 143 -3.85 -5.14 3.80
N VAL A 144 -4.24 -6.26 4.41
CA VAL A 144 -5.02 -6.30 5.65
C VAL A 144 -4.11 -6.81 6.74
N LEU A 145 -3.98 -6.04 7.82
CA LEU A 145 -3.09 -6.32 8.93
C LEU A 145 -3.86 -6.43 10.24
N GLU A 146 -3.51 -7.41 11.07
CA GLU A 146 -3.87 -7.42 12.49
C GLU A 146 -2.74 -6.74 13.27
N ASN A 147 -2.99 -5.54 13.75
CA ASN A 147 -2.05 -4.72 14.50
C ASN A 147 -2.25 -4.93 16.00
N GLN A 148 -1.16 -5.29 16.68
CA GLN A 148 -1.08 -5.37 18.13
C GLN A 148 -0.31 -4.16 18.64
N SER A 149 -0.95 -3.34 19.47
CA SER A 149 -0.39 -2.09 20.00
C SER A 149 -0.78 -1.90 21.47
N SER A 150 -0.12 -0.98 22.16
CA SER A 150 -0.48 -0.59 23.54
C SER A 150 -1.88 0.01 23.66
N ASP A 151 -2.39 0.58 22.57
CA ASP A 151 -3.70 1.25 22.52
C ASP A 151 -4.84 0.28 22.22
N GLY A 152 -4.51 -0.99 21.95
CA GLY A 152 -5.43 -2.07 21.64
C GLY A 152 -5.14 -2.74 20.31
N ASP A 153 -5.70 -3.93 20.16
CA ASP A 153 -5.62 -4.69 18.91
C ASP A 153 -6.64 -4.14 17.90
N GLN A 154 -6.21 -3.94 16.66
CA GLN A 154 -7.05 -3.41 15.59
C GLN A 154 -6.70 -4.00 14.23
N THR A 155 -7.66 -4.00 13.31
CA THR A 155 -7.41 -4.34 11.91
C THR A 155 -7.11 -3.09 11.10
N LEU A 156 -5.98 -3.09 10.39
CA LEU A 156 -5.58 -2.01 9.49
C LEU A 156 -5.75 -2.46 8.03
N VAL A 157 -6.20 -1.54 7.18
CA VAL A 157 -6.17 -1.72 5.72
C VAL A 157 -5.28 -0.65 5.14
N GLN A 158 -4.20 -1.06 4.49
CA GLN A 158 -3.19 -0.14 3.96
C GLN A 158 -2.93 -0.43 2.47
N THR A 159 -2.64 0.60 1.71
CA THR A 159 -2.04 0.46 0.36
C THR A 159 -0.55 0.77 0.45
N LEU A 160 0.28 -0.17 0.02
CA LEU A 160 1.73 -0.07 0.01
C LEU A 160 2.22 0.05 -1.42
N ARG A 161 2.99 1.09 -1.74
CA ARG A 161 3.54 1.31 -3.08
C ARG A 161 5.05 1.51 -3.04
N LEU A 162 5.77 0.64 -3.72
CA LEU A 162 7.22 0.79 -3.88
C LEU A 162 7.52 1.86 -4.93
N SER A 163 8.59 2.61 -4.69
CA SER A 163 9.15 3.50 -5.71
C SER A 163 9.68 2.68 -6.89
N PRO A 164 9.39 3.08 -8.14
CA PRO A 164 9.95 2.44 -9.32
C PRO A 164 11.47 2.62 -9.44
N VAL A 165 12.05 3.57 -8.69
CA VAL A 165 13.49 3.75 -8.60
C VAL A 165 14.02 2.80 -7.53
N ALA A 166 14.37 1.58 -7.95
CA ALA A 166 15.04 0.54 -7.16
C ALA A 166 14.40 0.23 -5.78
N GLY A 167 13.11 0.55 -5.56
CA GLY A 167 12.47 0.33 -4.26
C GLY A 167 13.12 1.11 -3.11
N VAL A 168 13.73 2.28 -3.37
CA VAL A 168 14.42 3.08 -2.33
C VAL A 168 13.46 3.74 -1.34
N SER A 169 12.18 3.87 -1.69
CA SER A 169 11.15 4.40 -0.82
C SER A 169 9.86 3.61 -0.94
N LEU A 170 9.15 3.49 0.18
CA LEU A 170 7.85 2.88 0.31
C LEU A 170 6.84 3.97 0.67
N ARG A 171 5.74 4.05 -0.09
CA ARG A 171 4.60 4.87 0.27
C ARG A 171 3.57 3.99 0.97
N VAL A 172 3.12 4.42 2.14
CA VAL A 172 2.10 3.77 2.95
C VAL A 172 0.88 4.68 2.98
N GLU A 173 -0.25 4.18 2.51
CA GLU A 173 -1.52 4.90 2.47
C GLU A 173 -2.53 4.22 3.40
N GLN A 174 -3.13 4.97 4.31
CA GLN A 174 -4.11 4.48 5.27
C GLN A 174 -5.08 5.62 5.61
N ASP A 175 -6.38 5.34 5.62
CA ASP A 175 -7.43 6.30 6.03
C ASP A 175 -7.34 7.66 5.32
N GLY A 176 -6.99 7.64 4.03
CA GLY A 176 -6.82 8.85 3.20
C GLY A 176 -5.53 9.63 3.47
N LYS A 177 -4.67 9.17 4.38
CA LYS A 177 -3.35 9.76 4.65
C LYS A 177 -2.27 8.96 3.96
N THR A 178 -1.17 9.64 3.66
CA THR A 178 -0.02 9.05 2.96
C THR A 178 1.25 9.41 3.70
N VAL A 179 2.05 8.41 4.04
CA VAL A 179 3.36 8.56 4.66
C VAL A 179 4.41 7.88 3.76
N ARG A 180 5.62 8.45 3.71
CA ARG A 180 6.76 7.86 3.02
C ARG A 180 7.71 7.25 4.05
N ALA A 181 8.21 6.06 3.75
CA ALA A 181 9.35 5.45 4.41
C ALA A 181 10.51 5.29 3.42
N ASN A 182 11.74 5.36 3.92
CA ASN A 182 12.97 5.18 3.15
C ASN A 182 13.57 3.81 3.47
N ARG A 183 14.15 3.16 2.47
CA ARG A 183 14.82 1.88 2.64
C ARG A 183 16.17 2.11 3.33
N CYS A 184 16.41 1.38 4.42
CA CYS A 184 17.69 1.46 5.15
C CYS A 184 18.69 0.39 4.72
N ASP A 185 18.21 -0.70 4.10
CA ASP A 185 19.09 -1.72 3.56
C ASP A 185 19.78 -1.21 2.28
N PRO A 186 21.07 -1.54 2.08
CA PRO A 186 21.72 -1.29 0.80
C PRO A 186 20.99 -2.07 -0.31
N VAL A 187 20.74 -1.38 -1.42
CA VAL A 187 20.02 -1.90 -2.60
C VAL A 187 21.00 -2.42 -3.64
#